data_AF-A0A537BAB2-F1
#
_entry.id   AF-A0A537BAB2-F1
#
_cell.length_a   1.000
_cell.length_b   1.000
_cell.length_c   1.000
_cell.angle_alpha   90.00
_cell.angle_beta   90.00
_cell.angle_gamma   90.00
#
_symmetry.space_group_name_H-M   'P 1'
#
loop_
_entity.id
_entity.type
_entity.pdbx_description
1 polymer ?
#
loop_
_entity_poly.entity_id
_entity_poly.type
_entity_poly.pdbx_seq_one_letter_code
_entity_poly.pdbx_strand_id
1 'polypeptide(L)'
;MQGSTDRQVSVEDAHYLKKGDQQAQFRIVPGMNHLLKAVPDDDGKQLASLSDPAIPIHTMLIDETRSFAMAADQRRDVGRH
;
A
#
# COMPACT_ATOMS: atom_id res chain seq x y z
N MET A 1 2.89 -3.37 -1.65
CA MET A 1 2.66 -2.45 -0.53
C MET A 1 1.55 -3.02 0.32
N GLN A 2 1.56 -2.82 1.63
CA GLN A 2 0.50 -3.29 2.53
C GLN A 2 0.20 -2.28 3.63
N GLY A 3 -1.08 -2.10 3.97
CA GLY A 3 -1.52 -1.23 5.05
C GLY A 3 -1.40 -1.90 6.43
N SER A 4 -0.98 -1.17 7.46
CA SER A 4 -0.83 -1.75 8.80
C SER A 4 -2.16 -1.91 9.56
N THR A 5 -3.24 -1.31 9.06
CA THR A 5 -4.59 -1.40 9.63
C THR A 5 -5.58 -1.99 8.62
N ASP A 6 -5.07 -2.66 7.59
CA ASP A 6 -5.87 -3.55 6.75
C ASP A 6 -6.27 -4.76 7.60
N ARG A 7 -7.59 -4.92 7.80
CA ARG A 7 -8.15 -6.02 8.58
C ARG A 7 -8.58 -7.21 7.73
N GLN A 8 -8.63 -7.05 6.40
CA GLN A 8 -9.01 -8.11 5.47
C GLN A 8 -7.79 -8.92 5.03
N VAL A 9 -6.60 -8.30 4.99
CA VAL A 9 -5.34 -8.96 4.62
C VAL A 9 -4.27 -8.60 5.65
N SER A 10 -3.52 -9.59 6.14
CA SER A 10 -2.54 -9.35 7.21
C SER A 10 -1.23 -8.74 6.69
N VAL A 11 -0.45 -8.13 7.59
CA VAL A 11 0.93 -7.73 7.30
C VAL A 11 1.83 -8.95 7.07
N GLU A 12 1.52 -10.08 7.73
CA GLU A 12 2.27 -11.33 7.60
C GLU A 12 2.18 -11.91 6.18
N ASP A 13 1.01 -11.87 5.55
CA ASP A 13 0.81 -12.29 4.15
C ASP A 13 1.72 -11.50 3.21
N ALA A 14 1.84 -10.20 3.44
CA ALA A 14 2.73 -9.34 2.65
C ALA A 14 4.22 -9.69 2.86
N HIS A 15 4.60 -10.11 4.07
CA HIS A 15 5.94 -10.66 4.32
C HIS A 15 6.16 -11.99 3.59
N TYR A 16 5.16 -12.88 3.52
CA TYR A 16 5.26 -14.12 2.74
C TYR A 16 5.46 -13.84 1.25
N LEU A 17 4.74 -12.87 0.68
CA LEU A 17 4.95 -12.44 -0.71
C LEU A 17 6.37 -11.94 -0.96
N LYS A 18 6.92 -11.13 -0.05
CA LYS A 18 8.32 -10.65 -0.14
C LYS A 18 9.35 -11.79 -0.02
N LYS A 19 9.04 -12.85 0.75
CA LYS A 19 9.89 -14.04 0.79
C LYS A 19 9.86 -14.81 -0.53
N GLY A 20 8.71 -14.84 -1.21
CA GLY A 20 8.55 -15.48 -2.53
C GLY A 20 9.33 -14.79 -3.65
N ASP A 21 9.49 -13.47 -3.58
CA ASP A 21 10.37 -12.70 -4.47
C ASP A 21 11.22 -11.69 -3.68
N GLN A 22 12.47 -12.05 -3.45
CA GLN A 22 13.44 -11.20 -2.75
C GLN A 22 13.83 -9.93 -3.54
N GLN A 23 13.47 -9.82 -4.83
CA GLN A 23 13.67 -8.61 -5.62
C GLN A 23 12.47 -7.66 -5.57
N ALA A 24 11.29 -8.14 -5.13
CA ALA A 24 10.09 -7.32 -5.02
C ALA A 24 10.27 -6.13 -4.07
N GLN A 25 9.74 -4.97 -4.42
CA GLN A 25 9.71 -3.84 -3.49
C GLN A 25 8.66 -4.08 -2.41
N PHE A 26 9.04 -3.91 -1.14
CA PHE A 26 8.18 -4.13 0.02
C PHE A 26 8.09 -2.89 0.89
N ARG A 27 6.86 -2.47 1.19
CA ARG A 27 6.53 -1.29 2.01
C ARG A 27 5.29 -1.59 2.83
N ILE A 28 5.37 -1.31 4.12
CA ILE A 28 4.22 -1.21 5.02
C ILE A 28 3.84 0.26 5.14
N VAL A 29 2.55 0.56 5.03
CA VAL A 29 1.99 1.91 5.16
C VAL A 29 1.26 2.00 6.50
N PRO A 30 1.86 2.64 7.52
CA PRO A 30 1.23 2.82 8.83
C PRO A 30 -0.15 3.46 8.73
N GLY A 31 -1.14 2.89 9.40
CA GLY A 31 -2.48 3.44 9.48
C GLY A 31 -3.29 3.36 8.18
N MET A 32 -2.79 2.71 7.14
CA MET A 32 -3.58 2.49 5.92
C MET A 32 -4.47 1.26 6.09
N ASN A 33 -5.77 1.43 5.85
CA ASN A 33 -6.72 0.32 5.87
C ASN A 33 -6.92 -0.29 4.48
N HIS A 34 -7.84 -1.26 4.40
CA HIS A 34 -8.16 -1.97 3.17
C HIS A 34 -8.67 -1.06 2.03
N LEU A 35 -9.34 0.04 2.39
CA LEU A 35 -9.83 1.03 1.43
C LEU A 35 -8.75 2.02 0.98
N LEU A 36 -7.50 1.78 1.37
CA LEU A 36 -6.34 2.60 1.05
C LEU A 36 -6.37 3.99 1.72
N LYS A 37 -7.19 4.15 2.77
CA LYS A 37 -7.38 5.39 3.52
C LYS A 37 -6.57 5.38 4.81
N ALA A 38 -6.23 6.57 5.32
CA ALA A 38 -5.61 6.73 6.63
C ALA A 38 -6.65 6.54 7.75
N VAL A 39 -6.72 5.34 8.32
CA VAL A 39 -7.70 4.96 9.34
C VAL A 39 -7.00 4.18 10.46
N PRO A 40 -7.12 4.62 11.73
CA PRO A 40 -6.53 3.89 12.85
C PRO A 40 -7.16 2.50 13.02
N ASP A 41 -6.51 1.64 13.79
CA ASP A 41 -7.02 0.31 14.11
C ASP A 41 -8.10 0.40 15.22
N ASP A 42 -9.27 0.89 14.83
CA ASP A 42 -10.44 1.06 15.68
C ASP A 42 -11.69 0.64 14.91
N ASP A 43 -12.53 -0.20 15.52
CA ASP A 43 -13.68 -0.83 14.85
C ASP A 43 -14.66 0.20 14.29
N GLY A 44 -14.98 1.22 15.09
CA GLY A 44 -15.92 2.26 14.69
C GLY A 44 -15.39 3.07 13.52
N LYS A 45 -14.11 3.48 13.57
CA LYS A 45 -13.48 4.25 12.50
C LYS A 45 -13.27 3.44 11.23
N GLN A 46 -12.96 2.15 11.34
CA GLN A 46 -12.85 1.24 10.20
C GLN A 46 -14.18 1.11 9.48
N LEU A 47 -15.27 0.88 10.20
CA LEU A 47 -16.61 0.80 9.63
C LEU A 47 -17.06 2.13 9.02
N ALA A 48 -16.87 3.25 9.72
CA ALA A 48 -17.24 4.58 9.24
C ALA A 48 -16.50 4.96 7.94
N SER A 49 -15.26 4.50 7.76
CA SER A 49 -14.45 4.83 6.58
C SER A 49 -15.02 4.29 5.26
N LEU A 50 -15.93 3.31 5.31
CA LEU A 50 -16.58 2.73 4.12
C LEU A 50 -17.43 3.74 3.36
N SER A 51 -18.10 4.64 4.10
CA SER A 51 -19.04 5.61 3.53
C SER A 51 -18.59 7.05 3.66
N ASP A 52 -17.51 7.35 4.40
CA ASP A 52 -17.00 8.70 4.56
C ASP A 52 -16.06 9.12 3.39
N PRO A 53 -16.49 10.04 2.50
CA PRO A 53 -15.66 10.52 1.40
C PRO A 53 -14.64 11.58 1.84
N ALA A 54 -14.75 12.13 3.05
CA ALA A 54 -13.84 13.15 3.55
C ALA A 54 -12.48 12.59 3.96
N ILE A 55 -12.38 11.28 4.19
CA ILE A 55 -11.11 10.60 4.47
C ILE A 55 -10.39 10.35 3.15
N PRO A 56 -9.25 11.01 2.89
CA PRO A 56 -8.54 10.87 1.62
C PRO A 56 -7.81 9.52 1.53
N ILE A 57 -7.44 9.16 0.30
CA ILE A 57 -6.46 8.10 0.05
C ILE A 57 -5.13 8.47 0.73
N HIS A 58 -4.48 7.47 1.32
CA HIS A 58 -3.25 7.65 2.07
C HIS A 58 -2.14 8.23 1.17
N THR A 59 -1.55 9.36 1.56
CA THR A 59 -0.54 10.09 0.74
C THR A 59 0.69 9.24 0.42
N MET A 60 1.24 8.53 1.40
CA MET A 60 2.35 7.58 1.17
C MET A 60 2.07 6.57 0.05
N LEU A 61 0.83 6.09 -0.10
CA LEU A 61 0.48 5.18 -1.18
C LEU A 61 0.63 5.85 -2.55
N ILE A 62 0.18 7.10 -2.66
CA ILE A 62 0.24 7.90 -3.90
C ILE A 62 1.72 8.10 -4.27
N ASP A 63 2.54 8.50 -3.31
CA ASP A 63 3.97 8.79 -3.51
C ASP A 63 4.76 7.53 -3.92
N GLU A 64 4.54 6.41 -3.24
CA GLU A 64 5.21 5.14 -3.53
C GLU A 64 4.73 4.54 -4.87
N THR A 65 3.44 4.64 -5.20
CA THR A 65 2.91 4.19 -6.51
C THR A 65 3.51 5.01 -7.65
N ARG A 66 3.58 6.34 -7.48
CA ARG A 66 4.22 7.24 -8.46
C ARG A 66 5.68 6.87 -8.65
N SER A 67 6.41 6.67 -7.56
CA SER A 67 7.83 6.31 -7.58
C SER A 67 8.06 4.96 -8.27
N PHE A 68 7.21 3.98 -7.98
CA PHE A 68 7.23 2.68 -8.64
C PHE A 68 7.03 2.80 -10.16
N ALA A 69 6.03 3.57 -10.61
CA ALA A 69 5.73 3.76 -12.02
C ALA A 69 6.91 4.41 -12.77
N MET A 70 7.51 5.45 -12.20
CA MET A 70 8.68 6.11 -12.78
C MET A 70 9.91 5.18 -12.86
N ALA A 71 10.16 4.39 -11.81
CA ALA A 71 11.26 3.42 -11.81
C ALA A 71 11.02 2.25 -12.78
N ALA A 72 9.78 1.84 -13.00
CA ALA A 72 9.45 0.83 -13.99
C ALA A 72 9.70 1.32 -15.42
N ASP A 73 9.39 2.58 -15.71
CA ASP A 73 9.63 3.20 -17.02
C ASP A 73 11.15 3.27 -17.33
N GLN A 74 11.95 3.75 -16.38
CA GLN A 74 13.41 3.79 -16.52
C GLN A 74 14.03 2.41 -16.78
N ARG A 75 13.55 1.36 -16.11
CA ARG A 75 14.05 -0.01 -16.33
C ARG A 75 13.72 -0.55 -17.72
N ARG A 76 12.60 -0.11 -18.32
CA ARG A 76 12.21 -0.50 -19.69
C ARG A 76 13.08 0.17 -20.74
N ASP A 77 13.55 1.38 -20.47
CA ASP A 77 14.39 2.16 -21.39
C ASP A 77 15.83 1.60 -21.44
N VAL A 78 16.39 1.23 -20.29
CA VAL A 78 17.72 0.59 -20.19
C VAL A 78 17.78 -0.75 -20.93
N GLY A 79 16.68 -1.48 -21.04
CA GLY A 79 16.63 -2.75 -21.79
C GLY A 79 16.48 -2.61 -23.31
N ARG A 80 16.42 -1.38 -23.84
CA ARG A 80 16.17 -1.10 -25.27
C ARG A 80 17.42 -0.57 -26.02
N HIS A 81 18.57 -0.52 -25.34
CA HIS A 81 19.88 -0.18 -25.90
C HIS A 81 20.85 -1.35 -25.71
#